data_AF-A0A1I6H861-F1
#
_entry.id   AF-A0A1I6H861-F1
#
_cell.length_a   1.000
_cell.length_b   1.000
_cell.length_c   1.000
_cell.angle_alpha   90.00
_cell.angle_beta   90.00
_cell.angle_gamma   90.00
#
_symmetry.space_group_name_H-M   'P 1'
#
loop_
_entity.id
_entity.type
_entity.pdbx_description
1 polymer ?
#
loop_
_entity_poly.entity_id
_entity_poly.type
_entity_poly.pdbx_seq_one_letter_code
_entity_poly.pdbx_strand_id
1 'polypeptide(L)'
;MTSNSPKPKFTWHYYMMGLGAFASLVALTLVAWSALASAVAFMIVSHPVLRLTGALRLVFLVLFAVMYVFSFPSMEIIQAKMTS
;
A
#
# COMPACT_ATOMS: atom_id res chain seq x y z
N MET A 1 34.17 -2.15 -25.88
CA MET A 1 33.52 -2.94 -24.81
C MET A 1 32.02 -2.70 -24.92
N THR A 2 31.30 -3.58 -25.62
CA THR A 2 29.83 -3.50 -25.71
C THR A 2 29.26 -4.09 -24.43
N SER A 3 28.76 -3.23 -23.54
CA SER A 3 28.09 -3.68 -22.31
C SER A 3 26.79 -4.40 -22.69
N ASN A 4 26.86 -5.72 -22.85
CA ASN A 4 25.71 -6.61 -22.95
C ASN A 4 25.03 -6.69 -21.57
N SER A 5 24.45 -5.59 -21.12
CA SER A 5 23.58 -5.59 -19.95
C SER A 5 22.27 -6.28 -20.37
N PRO A 6 21.93 -7.46 -19.81
CA PRO A 6 20.70 -8.14 -20.19
C PRO A 6 19.51 -7.23 -19.91
N LYS A 7 18.75 -6.88 -20.96
CA LYS A 7 17.53 -6.07 -20.81
C LYS A 7 16.61 -6.79 -19.82
N PRO A 8 16.17 -6.13 -18.72
CA PRO A 8 15.26 -6.75 -17.77
C PRO A 8 13.98 -7.12 -18.52
N LYS A 9 13.65 -8.41 -18.52
CA LYS A 9 12.43 -8.90 -19.17
C LYS A 9 11.25 -8.28 -18.43
N PHE A 10 10.46 -7.47 -19.13
CA PHE A 10 9.24 -6.90 -18.59
C PHE A 10 8.24 -8.05 -18.37
N THR A 11 8.12 -8.50 -17.13
CA THR A 11 7.17 -9.56 -16.75
C THR A 11 5.84 -8.95 -16.30
N TRP A 12 4.78 -9.77 -16.30
CA TRP A 12 3.43 -9.40 -15.84
C TRP A 12 3.41 -8.67 -14.48
N HIS A 13 4.35 -9.03 -13.60
CA HIS A 13 4.53 -8.45 -12.27
C HIS A 13 4.75 -6.93 -12.28
N TYR A 14 5.43 -6.38 -13.29
CA TYR A 14 5.63 -4.92 -13.41
C TYR A 14 4.33 -4.16 -13.71
N TYR A 15 3.39 -4.77 -14.44
CA TYR A 15 2.07 -4.18 -14.67
C TYR A 15 1.25 -4.12 -13.38
N MET A 16 1.27 -5.19 -12.59
CA MET A 16 0.60 -5.24 -11.28
C MET A 16 1.22 -4.24 -10.29
N MET A 17 2.54 -4.07 -10.32
CA MET A 17 3.25 -3.05 -9.52
C MET A 17 2.83 -1.63 -9.93
N GLY A 18 2.75 -1.35 -11.24
CA GLY A 18 2.26 -0.06 -11.75
C GLY A 18 0.81 0.23 -11.38
N LEU A 19 -0.05 -0.80 -11.36
CA LEU A 19 -1.45 -0.69 -10.95
C LEU A 19 -1.57 -0.36 -9.46
N GLY A 20 -0.75 -0.99 -8.60
CA GLY A 20 -0.63 -0.62 -7.19
C GLY A 20 -0.15 0.83 -6.99
N ALA A 21 0.79 1.31 -7.83
CA ALA A 21 1.26 2.69 -7.78
C ALA A 21 0.17 3.69 -8.14
N PHE A 22 -0.55 3.42 -9.22
CA PHE A 22 -1.69 4.23 -9.61
C PHE A 22 -2.78 4.24 -8.54
N ALA A 23 -3.15 3.08 -7.99
CA ALA A 23 -4.13 2.96 -6.92
C ALA A 23 -3.71 3.72 -5.65
N SER A 24 -2.41 3.76 -5.33
CA SER A 24 -1.89 4.52 -4.19
C SER A 24 -2.03 6.04 -4.38
N LEU A 25 -1.81 6.54 -5.61
CA LEU A 25 -2.01 7.95 -5.94
C LEU A 25 -3.49 8.35 -5.85
N VAL A 26 -4.40 7.49 -6.33
CA VAL A 26 -5.86 7.70 -6.22
C VAL A 26 -6.31 7.67 -4.75
N ALA A 27 -5.77 6.77 -3.95
CA ALA A 27 -6.12 6.72 -2.54
C ALA A 27 -5.61 7.93 -1.75
N LEU A 28 -4.44 8.47 -2.12
CA LEU A 28 -3.92 9.72 -1.57
C LEU A 28 -4.81 10.92 -1.90
N THR A 29 -5.28 11.05 -3.15
CA THR A 29 -6.16 12.16 -3.54
C THR A 29 -7.51 12.12 -2.83
N LEU A 30 -8.02 10.93 -2.52
CA LEU A 30 -9.28 10.72 -1.79
C LEU A 30 -9.12 10.73 -0.26
N VAL A 31 -7.88 10.89 0.26
CA VAL A 31 -7.58 10.76 1.71
C VAL A 31 -8.09 9.43 2.28
N ALA A 32 -8.13 8.40 1.44
CA ALA A 32 -8.62 7.07 1.77
C ALA A 32 -7.44 6.23 2.28
N TRP A 33 -7.04 6.46 3.53
CA TRP A 33 -5.87 5.84 4.15
C TRP A 33 -5.89 4.29 4.12
N SER A 34 -7.08 3.69 4.15
CA SER A 34 -7.29 2.24 4.00
C SER A 34 -7.00 1.71 2.60
N ALA A 35 -7.47 2.43 1.59
CA ALA A 35 -7.21 2.11 0.21
C ALA A 35 -5.73 2.35 -0.12
N LEU A 36 -5.12 3.38 0.46
CA LEU A 36 -3.70 3.68 0.29
C LEU A 36 -2.84 2.55 0.83
N ALA A 37 -3.14 2.12 2.06
CA ALA A 37 -2.46 1.01 2.69
C ALA A 37 -2.51 -0.27 1.82
N SER A 38 -3.70 -0.57 1.31
CA SER A 38 -3.96 -1.76 0.49
C SER A 38 -3.27 -1.69 -0.89
N ALA A 39 -3.23 -0.51 -1.51
CA ALA A 39 -2.58 -0.28 -2.81
C ALA A 39 -1.05 -0.38 -2.73
N VAL A 40 -0.45 0.19 -1.68
CA VAL A 40 1.00 0.10 -1.42
C VAL A 40 1.39 -1.36 -1.14
N ALA A 41 0.60 -2.05 -0.33
CA ALA A 41 0.75 -3.48 -0.11
C ALA A 41 0.73 -4.29 -1.42
N PHE A 42 -0.27 -4.06 -2.28
CA PHE A 42 -0.42 -4.75 -3.56
C PHE A 42 0.78 -4.51 -4.49
N MET A 43 1.29 -3.27 -4.54
CA MET A 43 2.50 -2.92 -5.27
C MET A 43 3.69 -3.76 -4.81
N ILE A 44 3.88 -3.89 -3.50
CA ILE A 44 5.05 -4.60 -2.94
C ILE A 44 4.93 -6.11 -3.13
N VAL A 45 3.74 -6.71 -2.95
CA VAL A 45 3.49 -8.15 -3.23
C VAL A 45 3.76 -8.48 -4.69
N SER A 46 3.41 -7.56 -5.58
CA SER A 46 3.61 -7.70 -7.02
C SER A 46 5.07 -7.55 -7.44
N HIS A 47 5.99 -7.21 -6.52
CA HIS A 47 7.37 -6.94 -6.88
C HIS A 47 8.13 -8.25 -7.19
N PRO A 48 8.62 -8.46 -8.43
CA PRO A 48 9.16 -9.76 -8.86
C PRO A 48 10.47 -10.19 -8.18
N VAL A 49 11.12 -9.30 -7.41
CA VAL A 49 12.41 -9.54 -6.76
C VAL A 49 12.25 -9.84 -5.27
N LEU A 50 11.17 -9.37 -4.64
CA LEU A 50 10.94 -9.55 -3.22
C LEU A 50 10.34 -10.94 -2.97
N ARG A 51 11.21 -11.92 -2.67
CA ARG A 51 10.77 -13.16 -2.02
C ARG A 51 10.14 -12.78 -0.69
N LEU A 52 8.81 -12.85 -0.63
CA LEU A 52 7.94 -12.55 0.52
C LEU A 52 8.44 -13.24 1.80
N THR A 53 9.36 -12.58 2.47
CA THR A 53 9.95 -12.93 3.75
C THR A 53 9.40 -11.95 4.78
N GLY A 54 9.44 -12.32 6.07
CA GLY A 54 8.69 -11.70 7.17
C GLY A 54 8.67 -10.16 7.27
N ALA A 55 9.58 -9.46 6.60
CA ALA A 55 9.58 -8.01 6.42
C ALA A 55 8.26 -7.46 5.84
N LEU A 56 7.65 -8.11 4.83
CA LEU A 56 6.39 -7.60 4.27
C LEU A 56 5.23 -7.73 5.26
N ARG A 57 5.24 -8.80 6.06
CA ARG A 57 4.27 -9.01 7.13
C ARG A 57 4.36 -7.93 8.20
N LEU A 58 5.59 -7.49 8.50
CA LEU A 58 5.87 -6.36 9.39
C LEU A 58 5.37 -5.03 8.82
N VAL A 59 5.64 -4.75 7.54
CA VAL A 59 5.14 -3.53 6.88
C VAL A 59 3.61 -3.50 6.93
N PHE A 60 2.94 -4.61 6.61
CA PHE A 60 1.48 -4.71 6.70
C PHE A 60 0.95 -4.49 8.12
N LEU A 61 1.61 -5.06 9.13
CA LEU A 61 1.23 -4.87 10.53
C LEU A 61 1.39 -3.43 10.99
N VAL A 62 2.49 -2.76 10.60
CA VAL A 62 2.72 -1.35 10.92
C VAL A 62 1.69 -0.47 10.22
N LEU A 63 1.42 -0.73 8.94
CA LEU A 63 0.45 0.01 8.15
C LEU A 63 -0.98 -0.16 8.71
N PHE A 64 -1.34 -1.38 9.12
CA PHE A 64 -2.59 -1.66 9.81
C PHE A 64 -2.68 -0.97 11.18
N ALA A 65 -1.59 -0.95 11.96
CA ALA A 65 -1.55 -0.28 13.25
C ALA A 65 -1.74 1.23 13.11
N VAL A 66 -1.07 1.86 12.14
CA VAL A 66 -1.24 3.29 11.82
C VAL A 66 -2.69 3.55 11.44
N MET A 67 -3.23 2.77 10.50
CA MET A 67 -4.63 2.84 10.12
C MET A 67 -5.57 2.71 11.30
N TYR A 68 -5.38 1.71 12.17
CA TYR A 68 -6.20 1.47 13.34
C TYR A 68 -6.23 2.70 14.25
N VAL A 69 -5.07 3.29 14.57
CA VAL A 69 -4.98 4.49 15.41
C VAL A 69 -5.75 5.66 14.79
N PHE A 70 -5.69 5.84 13.47
CA PHE A 70 -6.38 6.93 12.79
C PHE A 70 -7.86 6.64 12.46
N SER A 71 -8.29 5.38 12.47
CA SER A 71 -9.65 5.00 12.11
C SER A 71 -10.67 5.18 13.24
N PHE A 72 -10.21 5.25 14.50
CA PHE A 72 -11.10 5.49 15.64
C PHE A 72 -11.19 7.01 15.91
N PRO A 73 -12.33 7.65 15.58
CA PRO A 73 -12.59 9.01 16.05
C PRO A 73 -12.62 9.03 17.58
N SER A 74 -12.15 10.12 18.21
CA SER A 74 -12.20 10.26 19.67
C SER A 74 -13.65 10.11 20.17
N MET A 75 -13.82 9.60 21.39
CA MET A 75 -15.14 9.36 22.00
C MET A 75 -16.04 10.60 21.95
N GLU A 76 -15.48 11.80 22.04
CA GLU A 76 -16.18 13.08 21.92
C GLU A 76 -16.87 13.26 20.55
N ILE A 77 -16.22 12.86 19.45
CA ILE A 77 -16.78 12.95 18.09
C ILE A 77 -17.90 11.92 17.90
N ILE A 78 -17.73 10.74 18.49
CA ILE A 78 -18.75 9.67 18.46
C ILE A 78 -19.98 10.13 19.25
N GLN A 79 -19.78 10.70 20.44
CA GLN A 79 -20.84 11.25 21.27
C GLN A 79 -21.57 12.40 20.55
N ALA A 80 -20.83 13.34 19.96
CA ALA A 80 -21.41 14.46 19.21
C ALA A 80 -22.27 14.00 18.01
N LYS A 81 -21.91 12.90 17.35
CA LYS A 81 -22.71 12.28 16.28
C LYS A 81 -23.90 11.45 16.78
N MET A 82 -23.86 10.94 18.02
CA MET A 82 -24.97 10.19 18.62
C MET A 82 -26.04 11.08 19.25
N THR A 83 -25.68 12.30 19.66
CA THR A 83 -26.60 13.27 20.27
C THR A 83 -27.21 14.25 19.26
N SER A 84 -26.87 14.17 17.97
CA SER A 84 -27.52 14.89 16.87
C SER A 84 -28.62 14.05 16.24
#